data_AF-F7A819-F1
#
_entry.id   AF-F7A819-F1
#
_cell.length_a   1.000
_cell.length_b   1.000
_cell.length_c   1.000
_cell.angle_alpha   90.00
_cell.angle_beta   90.00
_cell.angle_gamma   90.00
#
_symmetry.space_group_name_H-M   'P 1'
#
loop_
_entity.id
_entity.type
_entity.pdbx_description
1 polymer ?
#
loop_
_entity_poly.entity_id
_entity_poly.type
_entity_poly.pdbx_seq_one_letter_code
_entity_poly.pdbx_strand_id
1 'polypeptide(L)'
;MENFKVTSSEKTKAAHESLKREIYELKNEIEEVEMMYGKNFRPMSSVSPPLSAEYFRRERELTVGKILQVSLAQPLKNQGEVMMEELEAALKSDVTEKSLPLLLHQFYIDRVQSLIQCKHLHMLRWCRFCEHTDTIERLFPIYRQRLDLIEAEYSDAKARAQRLSAAHHS
;
A
#
# COMPACT_ATOMS: atom_id res chain seq x y z
N MET A 1 2.52 38.91 33.43
CA MET A 1 2.45 38.20 32.13
C MET A 1 0.99 38.15 31.75
N GLU A 2 0.57 39.02 30.82
CA GLU A 2 -0.81 39.07 30.34
C GLU A 2 -1.05 37.88 29.40
N ASN A 3 -2.11 37.13 29.69
CA ASN A 3 -2.53 35.97 28.91
C ASN A 3 -3.06 36.46 27.54
N PHE A 4 -2.34 36.13 26.47
CA PHE A 4 -2.75 36.43 25.10
C PHE A 4 -4.06 35.68 24.77
N LYS A 5 -5.19 36.35 24.93
CA LYS A 5 -6.50 35.81 24.58
C LYS A 5 -6.68 35.99 23.07
N VAL A 6 -6.43 34.93 22.32
CA VAL A 6 -6.66 34.90 20.86
C VAL A 6 -8.14 35.23 20.60
N THR A 7 -8.40 36.44 20.11
CA THR A 7 -9.72 36.91 19.72
C THR A 7 -10.12 36.17 18.45
N SER A 8 -10.85 35.06 18.61
CA SER A 8 -11.46 34.35 17.47
C SER A 8 -12.48 35.27 16.81
N SER A 9 -12.20 35.68 15.57
CA SER A 9 -13.13 36.44 14.73
C SER A 9 -14.46 35.69 14.61
N GLU A 10 -15.59 36.40 14.55
CA GLU A 10 -16.92 35.78 14.38
C GLU A 10 -16.97 34.81 13.21
N LYS A 11 -16.24 35.10 12.12
CA LYS A 11 -16.08 34.19 10.98
C LYS A 11 -15.43 32.86 11.37
N THR A 12 -14.43 32.88 12.24
CA THR A 12 -13.76 31.65 12.73
C THR A 12 -14.66 30.84 13.66
N LYS A 13 -15.49 31.51 14.47
CA LYS A 13 -16.47 30.83 15.33
C LYS A 13 -17.59 30.19 14.51
N ALA A 14 -18.14 30.92 13.54
CA ALA A 14 -19.15 30.40 12.62
C ALA A 14 -18.63 29.23 11.79
N ALA A 15 -17.39 29.31 11.28
CA ALA A 15 -16.74 28.20 10.58
C ALA A 15 -16.55 26.99 11.51
N HIS A 16 -16.17 27.22 12.77
CA HIS A 16 -16.00 26.14 13.74
C HIS A 16 -17.33 25.46 14.12
N GLU A 17 -18.41 26.22 14.23
CA GLU A 17 -19.76 25.69 14.46
C GLU A 17 -20.28 24.91 13.25
N SER A 18 -20.02 25.41 12.04
CA SER A 18 -20.37 24.69 10.80
C SER A 18 -19.62 23.36 10.71
N LEU A 19 -18.30 23.37 10.94
CA LEU A 19 -17.48 22.15 10.94
C LEU A 19 -17.91 21.16 12.03
N LYS A 20 -18.29 21.64 13.22
CA LYS A 20 -18.83 20.76 14.27
C LYS A 20 -20.11 20.07 13.83
N ARG A 21 -20.96 20.77 13.09
CA ARG A 21 -22.21 20.22 12.55
C ARG A 21 -21.91 19.16 11.49
N GLU A 22 -21.06 19.46 10.52
CA GLU A 22 -20.63 18.47 9.50
C GLU A 22 -19.97 17.24 10.14
N ILE A 23 -19.11 17.41 11.15
CA ILE A 23 -18.51 16.28 11.87
C ILE A 23 -19.57 15.43 12.57
N TYR A 24 -20.61 16.05 13.12
CA TYR A 24 -21.70 15.33 13.77
C TYR A 24 -22.56 14.56 12.76
N GLU A 25 -22.90 15.18 11.64
CA GLU A 25 -23.63 14.56 10.53
C GLU A 25 -22.86 13.36 9.97
N LEU A 26 -21.56 13.53 9.68
CA LEU A 26 -20.69 12.45 9.20
C LEU A 26 -20.54 11.31 10.21
N LYS A 27 -20.51 11.62 11.52
CA LYS A 27 -20.48 10.58 12.56
C LYS A 27 -21.76 9.76 12.59
N ASN A 28 -22.91 10.41 12.45
CA ASN A 28 -24.19 9.70 12.40
C ASN A 28 -24.29 8.84 11.13
N GLU A 29 -23.85 9.36 9.98
CA GLU A 29 -23.80 8.57 8.74
C GLU A 29 -22.89 7.33 8.89
N ILE A 30 -21.74 7.48 9.54
CA ILE A 30 -20.83 6.35 9.82
C ILE A 30 -21.51 5.34 10.76
N GLU A 31 -22.16 5.80 11.83
CA GLU A 31 -22.86 4.93 12.78
C GLU A 31 -24.03 4.18 12.11
N GLU A 32 -24.80 4.85 11.26
CA GLU A 32 -25.88 4.22 10.47
C GLU A 32 -25.34 3.15 9.50
N VAL A 33 -24.22 3.43 8.83
CA VAL A 33 -23.56 2.47 7.94
C VAL A 33 -22.97 1.29 8.74
N GLU A 34 -22.36 1.54 9.89
CA GLU A 34 -21.84 0.50 10.80
C GLU A 34 -22.96 -0.37 11.39
N MET A 35 -24.14 0.21 11.67
CA MET A 35 -25.32 -0.55 12.09
C MET A 35 -25.90 -1.41 10.96
N MET A 36 -25.91 -0.90 9.73
CA MET A 36 -26.53 -1.59 8.58
C MET A 36 -25.66 -2.73 8.03
N TYR A 37 -24.33 -2.58 8.06
CA TYR A 37 -23.38 -3.53 7.47
C TYR A 37 -22.44 -4.20 8.49
N GLY A 38 -22.61 -3.90 9.78
CA GLY A 38 -21.74 -4.33 10.86
C GLY A 38 -20.41 -3.55 10.91
N LYS A 39 -19.72 -3.60 12.05
CA LYS A 39 -18.42 -2.95 12.32
C LYS A 39 -17.27 -3.34 11.36
N ASN A 40 -17.54 -4.27 10.44
CA ASN A 40 -16.63 -4.75 9.40
C ASN A 40 -16.91 -4.13 8.02
N PHE A 41 -17.75 -3.10 7.92
CA PHE A 41 -17.90 -2.33 6.68
C PHE A 41 -16.58 -1.65 6.35
N ARG A 42 -15.80 -2.29 5.48
CA ARG A 42 -14.74 -1.61 4.76
C ARG A 42 -15.44 -0.72 3.74
N PRO A 43 -15.34 0.62 3.83
CA PRO A 43 -15.77 1.44 2.71
C PRO A 43 -15.07 0.92 1.46
N MET A 44 -15.79 0.83 0.33
CA MET A 44 -15.24 0.48 -0.98
C MET A 44 -14.30 1.59 -1.50
N SER A 45 -13.44 2.15 -0.63
CA SER A 45 -12.31 2.95 -1.04
C SER A 45 -11.23 2.00 -1.53
N SER A 46 -10.83 2.16 -2.80
CA SER A 46 -9.67 1.48 -3.36
C SER A 46 -8.36 1.91 -2.68
N VAL A 47 -8.40 3.02 -1.93
CA VAL A 47 -7.30 3.65 -1.22
C VAL A 47 -7.44 3.41 0.28
N SER A 48 -6.41 2.84 0.89
CA SER A 48 -6.32 2.66 2.34
C SER A 48 -6.33 4.02 3.05
N PRO A 49 -6.91 4.12 4.25
CA PRO A 49 -6.76 5.32 5.08
C PRO A 49 -5.28 5.67 5.27
N PRO A 50 -4.93 6.97 5.30
CA PRO A 50 -3.56 7.38 5.59
C PRO A 50 -3.12 6.87 6.97
N LEU A 51 -1.86 6.44 7.06
CA LEU A 51 -1.25 5.99 8.32
C LEU A 51 -1.11 7.17 9.30
N SER A 52 -0.87 6.87 10.59
CA SER A 52 -0.82 7.91 11.62
C SER A 52 0.34 8.88 11.43
N ALA A 53 0.23 10.07 12.02
CA ALA A 53 1.32 11.06 11.99
C ALA A 53 2.60 10.51 12.65
N GLU A 54 2.50 9.62 13.65
CA GLU A 54 3.67 8.99 14.26
C GLU A 54 4.37 8.03 13.29
N TYR A 55 3.62 7.28 12.46
CA TYR A 55 4.18 6.39 11.45
C TYR A 55 5.09 7.16 10.48
N PHE A 56 4.57 8.25 9.91
CA PHE A 56 5.35 9.06 8.95
C PHE A 56 6.54 9.78 9.60
N ARG A 57 6.45 10.10 10.89
CA ARG A 57 7.57 10.66 11.66
C ARG A 57 8.69 9.63 11.80
N ARG A 58 8.35 8.39 12.19
CA ARG A 58 9.30 7.29 12.32
C ARG A 58 9.98 6.94 10.99
N GLU A 59 9.20 6.83 9.91
CA GLU A 59 9.75 6.58 8.55
C GLU A 59 10.75 7.66 8.11
N ARG A 60 10.45 8.92 8.43
CA ARG A 60 11.33 10.05 8.12
C ARG A 60 12.60 10.01 8.96
N GLU A 61 12.51 9.72 10.25
CA GLU A 61 13.66 9.56 11.13
C GLU A 61 14.60 8.46 10.64
N LEU A 62 14.05 7.30 10.26
CA LEU A 62 14.84 6.19 9.69
C LEU A 62 15.53 6.59 8.38
N THR A 63 14.82 7.29 7.49
CA THR A 63 15.35 7.73 6.20
C THR A 63 16.46 8.77 6.38
N VAL A 64 16.24 9.77 7.24
CA VAL A 64 17.23 10.80 7.58
C VAL A 64 18.46 10.15 8.23
N GLY A 65 18.26 9.20 9.15
CA GLY A 65 19.34 8.45 9.77
C GLY A 65 20.21 7.73 8.74
N LYS A 66 19.61 7.09 7.73
CA LYS A 66 20.35 6.45 6.62
C LYS A 66 21.15 7.45 5.79
N ILE A 67 20.56 8.61 5.48
CA ILE A 67 21.21 9.65 4.65
C ILE A 67 22.35 10.35 5.40
N LEU A 68 22.22 10.53 6.72
CA LEU A 68 23.24 11.17 7.57
C LEU A 68 24.44 10.25 7.86
N GLN A 69 24.40 8.97 7.50
CA GLN A 69 25.56 8.09 7.60
C GLN A 69 26.62 8.53 6.59
N VAL A 70 27.60 9.30 7.07
CA VAL A 70 28.80 9.65 6.30
C VAL A 70 29.76 8.47 6.33
N SER A 71 30.14 7.97 5.16
CA SER A 71 31.12 6.90 5.02
C SER A 71 32.45 7.33 5.63
N LEU A 72 32.85 6.71 6.74
CA LEU A 72 34.23 6.79 7.23
C LEU A 72 35.19 6.11 6.24
N ALA A 73 36.49 6.35 6.40
CA ALA A 73 37.50 5.57 5.68
C ALA A 73 37.24 4.07 5.91
N GLN A 74 37.06 3.31 4.83
CA GLN A 74 36.84 1.88 4.94
C GLN A 74 38.06 1.22 5.61
N PRO A 75 37.87 0.37 6.62
CA PRO A 75 38.96 -0.37 7.23
C PRO A 75 39.63 -1.27 6.19
N LEU A 76 40.91 -1.57 6.38
CA LEU A 76 41.68 -2.44 5.49
C LEU A 76 41.02 -3.82 5.47
N LYS A 77 40.55 -4.27 4.30
CA LYS A 77 39.87 -5.56 4.14
C LYS A 77 40.89 -6.70 4.08
N ASN A 78 40.81 -7.64 5.01
CA ASN A 78 41.57 -8.88 4.94
C ASN A 78 40.89 -9.85 3.95
N GLN A 79 41.56 -10.19 2.85
CA GLN A 79 41.03 -11.08 1.81
C GLN A 79 40.59 -12.45 2.35
N GLY A 80 41.30 -13.01 3.34
CA GLY A 80 40.94 -14.30 3.93
C GLY A 80 39.65 -14.24 4.73
N GLU A 81 39.45 -13.15 5.47
CA GLU A 81 38.20 -12.92 6.24
C GLU A 81 37.01 -12.71 5.31
N VAL A 82 37.18 -11.91 4.25
CA VAL A 82 36.16 -11.69 3.22
C VAL A 82 35.78 -13.02 2.55
N MET A 83 36.75 -13.85 2.21
CA MET A 83 36.49 -15.15 1.57
C MET A 83 35.75 -16.11 2.50
N MET A 84 36.05 -16.12 3.80
CA MET A 84 35.29 -16.92 4.78
C MET A 84 33.86 -16.39 4.95
N GLU A 85 33.67 -15.07 5.01
CA GLU A 85 32.35 -14.46 5.15
C GLU A 85 31.46 -14.76 3.93
N GLU A 86 32.01 -14.71 2.71
CA GLU A 86 31.29 -15.10 1.50
C GLU A 86 30.93 -16.59 1.48
N LEU A 87 31.83 -17.47 1.92
CA LEU A 87 31.55 -18.90 2.05
C LEU A 87 30.43 -19.17 3.06
N GLU A 88 30.48 -18.52 4.22
CA GLU A 88 29.44 -18.64 5.25
C GLU A 88 28.08 -18.10 4.76
N ALA A 89 28.09 -17.00 4.01
CA ALA A 89 26.88 -16.45 3.41
C ALA A 89 26.30 -17.41 2.37
N ALA A 90 27.12 -17.99 1.50
CA ALA A 90 26.69 -18.95 0.49
C ALA A 90 26.12 -20.25 1.08
N LEU A 91 26.58 -20.65 2.26
CA LEU A 91 26.08 -21.83 2.98
C LEU A 91 24.79 -21.54 3.78
N LYS A 92 24.47 -20.27 4.05
CA LYS A 92 23.24 -19.88 4.74
C LYS A 92 22.08 -19.85 3.75
N SER A 93 20.95 -20.42 4.15
CA SER A 93 19.71 -20.29 3.40
C SER A 93 19.14 -18.89 3.57
N ASP A 94 18.90 -18.18 2.47
CA ASP A 94 18.18 -16.91 2.46
C ASP A 94 16.71 -17.06 2.90
N VAL A 95 16.18 -18.28 2.82
CA VAL A 95 14.83 -18.62 3.27
C VAL A 95 14.91 -19.16 4.70
N THR A 96 14.51 -18.31 5.63
CA THR A 96 14.39 -18.58 7.07
C THR A 96 12.96 -18.25 7.51
N GLU A 97 12.54 -18.72 8.69
CA GLU A 97 11.21 -18.39 9.24
C GLU A 97 10.97 -16.88 9.34
N LYS A 98 12.03 -16.10 9.58
CA LYS A 98 11.98 -14.64 9.71
C LYS A 98 11.98 -13.92 8.35
N SER A 99 12.72 -14.43 7.36
CA SER A 99 12.79 -13.81 6.03
C SER A 99 11.62 -14.21 5.13
N LEU A 100 10.98 -15.36 5.37
CA LEU A 100 9.90 -15.87 4.53
C LEU A 100 8.71 -14.90 4.39
N PRO A 101 8.17 -14.28 5.47
CA PRO A 101 7.08 -13.32 5.33
C PRO A 101 7.46 -12.09 4.48
N LEU A 102 8.71 -11.62 4.58
CA LEU A 102 9.22 -10.48 3.80
C LEU A 102 9.37 -10.84 2.32
N LEU A 103 9.90 -12.03 2.02
CA LEU A 103 10.03 -12.54 0.66
C LEU A 103 8.65 -12.73 0.01
N LEU A 104 7.68 -13.29 0.76
CA LEU A 104 6.30 -13.44 0.29
C LEU A 104 5.62 -12.09 0.09
N HIS A 105 5.86 -11.12 0.98
CA HIS A 105 5.34 -9.76 0.80
C HIS A 105 5.84 -9.17 -0.51
N GLN A 106 7.15 -9.24 -0.76
CA GLN A 106 7.76 -8.76 -2.00
C GLN A 106 7.15 -9.44 -3.23
N PHE A 107 7.04 -10.78 -3.20
CA PHE A 107 6.40 -11.55 -4.28
C PHE A 107 4.99 -11.06 -4.60
N TYR A 108 4.14 -10.85 -3.59
CA TYR A 108 2.76 -10.40 -3.84
C TYR A 108 2.70 -8.94 -4.32
N ILE A 109 3.59 -8.06 -3.86
CA ILE A 109 3.71 -6.69 -4.40
C ILE A 109 4.08 -6.72 -5.89
N ASP A 110 5.09 -7.51 -6.26
CA ASP A 110 5.51 -7.64 -7.65
C ASP A 110 4.42 -8.28 -8.51
N ARG A 111 3.70 -9.27 -7.94
CA ARG A 111 2.57 -9.91 -8.63
C ARG A 111 1.44 -8.92 -8.89
N VAL A 112 1.11 -8.07 -7.91
CA VAL A 112 0.11 -7.00 -8.08
C VAL A 112 0.49 -6.07 -9.23
N GLN A 113 1.74 -5.62 -9.30
CA GLN A 113 2.22 -4.78 -10.40
C GLN A 113 2.12 -5.49 -11.76
N SER A 114 2.55 -6.75 -11.82
CA SER A 114 2.47 -7.57 -13.03
C SER A 114 1.02 -7.74 -13.52
N LEU A 115 0.07 -7.96 -12.61
CA LEU A 115 -1.35 -8.11 -12.94
C LEU A 115 -1.97 -6.81 -13.46
N ILE A 116 -1.61 -5.66 -12.89
CA ILE A 116 -2.03 -4.34 -13.39
C ILE A 116 -1.55 -4.15 -14.84
N GLN A 117 -0.28 -4.42 -15.11
CA GLN A 117 0.29 -4.33 -16.46
C GLN A 117 -0.39 -5.32 -17.42
N CYS A 118 -0.63 -6.55 -16.98
CA CYS A 118 -1.31 -7.58 -17.76
C CYS A 118 -2.73 -7.14 -18.15
N LYS A 119 -3.52 -6.65 -17.18
CA LYS A 119 -4.87 -6.11 -17.41
C LYS A 119 -4.83 -4.97 -18.43
N HIS A 120 -3.92 -4.02 -18.25
CA HIS A 120 -3.77 -2.88 -19.14
C HIS A 120 -3.44 -3.31 -20.58
N LEU A 121 -2.50 -4.25 -20.77
CA LEU A 121 -2.17 -4.79 -22.08
C LEU A 121 -3.35 -5.51 -22.74
N HIS A 122 -4.14 -6.26 -21.96
CA HIS A 122 -5.36 -6.89 -22.47
C HIS A 122 -6.40 -5.86 -22.92
N MET A 123 -6.59 -4.79 -22.15
CA MET A 123 -7.48 -3.69 -22.53
C MET A 123 -7.02 -2.98 -23.81
N LEU A 124 -5.73 -2.67 -23.93
CA LEU A 124 -5.18 -2.04 -25.14
C LEU A 124 -5.34 -2.93 -26.38
N ARG A 125 -5.11 -4.24 -26.24
CA ARG A 125 -5.32 -5.21 -27.32
C ARG A 125 -6.78 -5.28 -27.72
N TRP A 126 -7.69 -5.29 -26.74
CA TRP A 126 -9.12 -5.26 -27.00
C TRP A 126 -9.53 -4.02 -27.78
N CYS A 127 -9.11 -2.83 -27.35
CA CYS A 127 -9.40 -1.58 -28.05
C CYS A 127 -8.94 -1.57 -29.51
N ARG A 128 -7.86 -2.27 -29.86
CA ARG A 128 -7.35 -2.37 -31.24
C ARG A 128 -8.12 -3.36 -32.11
N PHE A 129 -8.80 -4.35 -31.51
CA PHE A 129 -9.50 -5.41 -32.25
C PHE A 129 -10.98 -5.10 -32.52
N CYS A 130 -11.52 -4.01 -31.97
CA CYS A 130 -12.93 -3.64 -32.05
C CYS A 130 -13.34 -3.00 -33.41
N GLU A 131 -12.96 -3.60 -34.54
CA GLU A 131 -13.28 -3.07 -35.88
C GLU A 131 -14.51 -3.74 -36.54
N HIS A 132 -14.82 -5.00 -36.22
CA HIS A 132 -15.92 -5.76 -36.83
C HIS A 132 -16.84 -6.38 -35.78
N THR A 133 -18.14 -6.10 -35.87
CA THR A 133 -19.19 -6.50 -34.91
C THR A 133 -19.21 -8.02 -34.64
N ASP A 134 -19.14 -8.84 -35.69
CA ASP A 134 -19.18 -10.31 -35.56
C ASP A 134 -17.98 -10.88 -34.79
N THR A 135 -16.80 -10.26 -34.95
CA THR A 135 -15.58 -10.68 -34.24
C THR A 135 -15.63 -10.27 -32.77
N ILE A 136 -16.18 -9.09 -32.49
CA ILE A 136 -16.38 -8.58 -31.14
C ILE A 136 -17.35 -9.48 -30.37
N GLU A 137 -18.49 -9.81 -30.95
CA GLU A 137 -19.50 -10.66 -30.30
C GLU A 137 -18.95 -12.05 -29.95
N ARG A 138 -18.16 -12.65 -30.84
CA ARG A 138 -17.55 -13.96 -30.59
C ARG A 138 -16.45 -13.93 -29.53
N LEU A 139 -15.60 -12.89 -29.52
CA LEU A 139 -14.42 -12.84 -28.67
C LEU A 139 -14.64 -12.13 -27.32
N PHE A 140 -15.69 -11.31 -27.20
CA PHE A 140 -15.97 -10.56 -25.98
C PHE A 140 -16.16 -11.45 -24.74
N PRO A 141 -16.90 -12.59 -24.79
CA PRO A 141 -17.03 -13.46 -23.63
C PRO A 141 -15.68 -13.99 -23.13
N ILE A 142 -14.78 -14.33 -24.06
CA ILE A 142 -13.43 -14.84 -23.75
C ILE A 142 -12.57 -13.74 -23.14
N TYR A 143 -12.60 -12.54 -23.72
CA TYR A 143 -11.91 -11.37 -23.18
C TYR A 143 -12.40 -11.03 -21.77
N ARG A 144 -13.71 -11.02 -21.56
CA ARG A 144 -14.32 -10.76 -20.26
C ARG A 144 -13.90 -11.79 -19.22
N GLN A 145 -13.99 -13.08 -19.55
CA GLN A 145 -13.53 -14.16 -18.68
C GLN A 145 -12.06 -13.99 -18.29
N ARG A 146 -11.20 -13.57 -19.24
CA ARG A 146 -9.78 -13.32 -18.97
C ARG A 146 -9.59 -12.16 -18.00
N LEU A 147 -10.35 -11.08 -18.15
CA LEU A 147 -10.31 -9.94 -17.21
C LEU A 147 -10.79 -10.32 -15.82
N ASP A 148 -11.86 -11.11 -15.72
CA ASP A 148 -12.42 -11.55 -14.44
C ASP A 148 -11.40 -12.40 -13.66
N LEU A 149 -10.65 -13.27 -14.35
CA LEU A 149 -9.56 -14.04 -13.75
C LEU A 149 -8.42 -13.14 -13.26
N ILE A 150 -8.02 -12.15 -14.05
CA ILE A 150 -6.96 -11.19 -13.66
C ILE A 150 -7.39 -10.38 -12.44
N GLU A 151 -8.65 -9.95 -12.39
CA GLU A 151 -9.20 -9.17 -11.27
C GLU A 151 -9.32 -10.00 -9.99
N ALA A 152 -9.74 -11.27 -10.11
CA ALA A 152 -9.82 -12.20 -8.99
C ALA A 152 -8.43 -12.45 -8.39
N GLU A 153 -7.43 -12.70 -9.25
CA GLU A 153 -6.05 -12.90 -8.79
C GLU A 153 -5.46 -11.62 -8.19
N TYR A 154 -5.72 -10.45 -8.79
CA TYR A 154 -5.29 -9.16 -8.27
C TYR A 154 -5.83 -8.91 -6.86
N SER A 155 -7.12 -9.20 -6.66
CA SER A 155 -7.77 -9.03 -5.36
C SER A 155 -7.15 -9.92 -4.28
N ASP A 156 -6.89 -11.20 -4.60
CA ASP A 156 -6.22 -12.13 -3.68
C ASP A 156 -4.78 -11.69 -3.37
N ALA A 157 -3.99 -11.36 -4.40
CA ALA A 157 -2.61 -10.92 -4.25
C ALA A 157 -2.51 -9.63 -3.39
N LYS A 158 -3.39 -8.65 -3.65
CA LYS A 158 -3.47 -7.41 -2.85
C LYS A 158 -3.83 -7.69 -1.39
N ALA A 159 -4.82 -8.55 -1.14
CA ALA A 159 -5.21 -8.92 0.22
C ALA A 159 -4.08 -9.63 0.98
N ARG A 160 -3.33 -10.51 0.30
CA ARG A 160 -2.17 -11.20 0.87
C ARG A 160 -1.01 -10.24 1.19
N ALA A 161 -0.68 -9.34 0.26
CA ALA A 161 0.32 -8.30 0.49
C ALA A 161 -0.03 -7.44 1.71
N GLN A 162 -1.30 -7.01 1.84
CA GLN A 162 -1.77 -6.25 3.00
C GLN A 162 -1.63 -7.01 4.32
N ARG A 163 -1.88 -8.33 4.35
CA ARG A 163 -1.66 -9.13 5.56
C ARG A 163 -0.19 -9.25 5.92
N LEU A 164 0.67 -9.39 4.91
CA LEU A 164 2.11 -9.58 5.09
C LEU A 164 2.85 -8.28 5.39
N SER A 165 2.25 -7.10 5.17
CA SER A 165 2.92 -5.82 5.44
C SER A 165 3.27 -5.64 6.92
N ALA A 166 2.57 -6.31 7.83
CA ALA A 166 2.88 -6.33 9.26
C ALA A 166 4.27 -6.92 9.58
N ALA A 167 4.83 -7.75 8.69
CA ALA A 167 6.16 -8.35 8.87
C ALA A 167 7.30 -7.33 8.84
N HIS A 168 7.07 -6.11 8.33
CA HIS A 168 8.06 -5.02 8.39
C HIS A 168 8.16 -4.38 9.79
N HIS A 169 7.28 -4.74 10.71
CA HIS A 169 7.19 -4.16 12.05
C HIS A 169 7.45 -5.17 13.18
N SER A 170 7.69 -6.44 12.83
CA SER A 170 7.97 -7.55 13.77
C SER A 170 9.45 -7.73 14.05
#